data_AF-A0A7Y1ATL3-F1
#
_entry.id   AF-A0A7Y1ATL3-F1
#
_cell.length_a   1.000
_cell.length_b   1.000
_cell.length_c   1.000
_cell.angle_alpha   90.00
_cell.angle_beta   90.00
_cell.angle_gamma   90.00
#
_symmetry.space_group_name_H-M   'P 1'
#
loop_
_entity.id
_entity.type
_entity.pdbx_description
1 polymer ?
#
loop_
_entity_poly.entity_id
_entity_poly.type
_entity_poly.pdbx_seq_one_letter_code
_entity_poly.pdbx_strand_id
1 'polypeptide(L)' 'MWRDSEVESIKWLRERHRDEMDLALDPTLNADQFKSVLTYLQALRDWPQSPGFPAPEQRPAAPDWITAQTQ' A
#
# COMPACT_ATOMS: atom_id res chain seq x y z
N MET A 1 0.24 -0.29 16.49
CA MET A 1 -0.10 1.00 15.85
C MET A 1 -0.73 0.68 14.51
N TRP A 2 -1.98 1.09 14.25
CA TRP A 2 -2.73 0.65 13.06
C TRP A 2 -1.98 0.92 11.74
N ARG A 3 -1.42 2.12 11.59
CA ARG A 3 -0.62 2.53 10.44
C ARG A 3 0.53 1.56 10.13
N ASP A 4 1.30 1.18 11.16
CA ASP A 4 2.42 0.26 11.02
C ASP A 4 1.95 -1.11 10.53
N SER A 5 0.86 -1.63 11.11
CA SER A 5 0.25 -2.89 10.66
C SER A 5 -0.20 -2.81 9.19
N GLU A 6 -0.87 -1.74 8.78
CA GLU A 6 -1.27 -1.54 7.37
C GLU A 6 -0.06 -1.48 6.42
N VAL A 7 0.99 -0.76 6.82
CA VAL A 7 2.23 -0.67 6.03
C VAL A 7 2.87 -2.04 5.89
N GLU A 8 2.96 -2.82 6.96
CA GLU A 8 3.52 -4.18 6.91
C GLU A 8 2.68 -5.12 6.05
N SER A 9 1.35 -5.06 6.15
CA SER A 9 0.42 -5.86 5.34
C SER A 9 0.52 -5.60 3.84
N ILE A 10 1.07 -4.47 3.40
CA ILE A 10 1.18 -4.10 1.98
C ILE A 10 2.64 -4.06 1.51
N LYS A 11 3.60 -4.07 2.43
CA LYS A 11 5.04 -4.04 2.12
C LYS A 11 5.45 -5.19 1.19
N TRP A 12 4.93 -6.39 1.44
CA TRP A 12 5.21 -7.58 0.62
C TRP A 12 4.77 -7.41 -0.85
N LEU A 13 3.69 -6.66 -1.08
CA LEU A 13 3.14 -6.44 -2.42
C LEU A 13 4.12 -5.63 -3.28
N ARG A 14 4.80 -4.66 -2.67
CA ARG A 14 5.85 -3.88 -3.30
C ARG A 14 7.11 -4.70 -3.54
N GLU A 15 7.49 -5.52 -2.57
CA GLU A 15 8.65 -6.41 -2.67
C GLU A 15 8.46 -7.40 -3.82
N ARG A 16 7.33 -8.11 -3.86
CA ARG A 16 6.97 -9.02 -4.97
C ARG A 16 7.02 -8.33 -6.33
N HIS A 17 6.39 -7.17 -6.50
CA HIS A 17 6.42 -6.48 -7.79
C HIS A 17 7.85 -6.12 -8.22
N ARG A 18 8.70 -5.74 -7.26
CA ARG A 18 10.10 -5.43 -7.54
C ARG A 18 10.90 -6.67 -7.90
N ASP A 19 10.65 -7.79 -7.22
CA ASP A 19 11.28 -9.07 -7.53
C ASP A 19 10.84 -9.56 -8.93
N GLU A 20 9.57 -9.44 -9.28
CA GLU A 20 9.06 -9.74 -10.63
C GLU A 20 9.74 -8.89 -11.70
N MET A 21 9.91 -7.58 -11.46
CA MET A 21 10.62 -6.70 -12.39
C MET A 21 12.11 -7.04 -12.51
N ASP A 22 12.79 -7.36 -11.41
CA ASP A 22 14.22 -7.73 -11.40
C ASP A 22 14.46 -9.06 -12.14
N LEU A 23 13.53 -10.01 -12.00
CA LEU A 23 13.50 -11.27 -12.72
C LEU A 23 13.03 -11.13 -14.17
N ALA A 24 12.68 -9.92 -14.63
CA ALA A 24 12.08 -9.65 -15.94
C ALA A 24 10.84 -10.52 -16.24
N LEU A 25 10.06 -10.84 -15.20
CA LEU A 25 8.78 -11.53 -15.29
C LEU A 25 7.66 -10.54 -15.62
N ASP A 26 6.57 -11.07 -16.17
CA ASP A 26 5.35 -10.28 -16.31
C ASP A 26 4.79 -10.02 -14.90
N PRO A 27 4.69 -8.74 -14.47
CA PRO A 27 4.30 -8.44 -13.11
C PRO A 27 2.83 -8.79 -12.89
N THR A 28 2.53 -9.42 -11.76
CA THR A 28 1.14 -9.73 -11.39
C THR A 28 0.30 -8.48 -11.16
N LEU A 29 0.95 -7.35 -10.88
CA LEU A 29 0.34 -6.03 -10.79
C LEU A 29 0.69 -5.18 -12.00
N ASN A 30 -0.32 -4.54 -12.57
CA ASN A 30 -0.09 -3.52 -13.59
C ASN A 30 0.48 -2.22 -12.98
N ALA A 31 0.98 -1.33 -13.83
CA ALA A 31 1.59 -0.08 -13.40
C ALA A 31 0.65 0.82 -12.58
N ASP A 32 -0.65 0.86 -12.90
CA ASP A 32 -1.64 1.64 -12.16
C ASP A 32 -1.93 1.07 -10.77
N GLN A 33 -1.98 -0.25 -10.64
CA GLN A 33 -2.10 -0.97 -9.38
C GLN A 33 -0.87 -0.71 -8.51
N PHE A 34 0.33 -0.87 -9.06
CA PHE A 34 1.56 -0.60 -8.32
C PHE A 34 1.67 0.87 -7.89
N LYS A 35 1.29 1.81 -8.76
CA LYS A 35 1.20 3.24 -8.42
C LYS A 35 0.24 3.48 -7.27
N SER A 36 -0.93 2.84 -7.28
CA SER A 36 -1.94 2.98 -6.21
C SER A 36 -1.42 2.46 -4.87
N VAL A 37 -0.63 1.39 -4.87
CA VAL A 37 0.07 0.86 -3.68
C VAL A 37 1.05 1.89 -3.11
N LEU A 38 1.87 2.49 -3.97
CA LEU A 38 2.80 3.53 -3.55
C LEU A 38 2.09 4.77 -3.01
N THR A 39 1.00 5.21 -3.66
CA THR A 39 0.17 6.32 -3.19
C THR A 39 -0.46 6.03 -1.83
N TYR A 40 -0.97 4.81 -1.63
CA TYR A 40 -1.56 4.43 -0.34
C TYR A 40 -0.51 4.37 0.77
N LEU A 41 0.67 3.78 0.52
CA LEU A 41 1.79 3.77 1.46
C LEU A 41 2.25 5.18 1.83
N GLN A 42 2.26 6.10 0.86
CA GLN A 42 2.56 7.51 1.10
C GLN A 42 1.50 8.16 2.00
N ALA A 43 0.22 7.97 1.69
CA ALA A 43 -0.88 8.48 2.52
C ALA A 43 -0.83 7.96 3.97
N LEU A 44 -0.48 6.69 4.17
CA LEU A 44 -0.26 6.12 5.50
C LEU A 44 0.94 6.74 6.23
N ARG A 45 2.01 7.09 5.50
CA ARG A 45 3.17 7.79 6.09
C ARG A 45 2.84 9.23 6.48
N ASP A 46 2.04 9.91 5.67
CA ASP A 46 1.62 11.28 5.90
C ASP A 46 0.49 11.38 6.93
N TRP A 47 -0.21 10.27 7.21
CA TRP A 47 -1.29 10.20 8.20
C TRP A 47 -0.99 10.82 9.57
N PRO A 48 0.12 10.50 10.27
CA PRO A 48 0.47 11.15 11.55
C PRO A 48 0.79 12.65 11.44
N GLN A 49 0.97 13.18 10.23
CA GLN A 49 1.15 14.61 9.97
C GLN A 49 -0.12 15.28 9.44
N SER A 50 -1.17 14.49 9.16
CA SER A 50 -2.44 14.98 8.67
C SER A 50 -3.19 15.72 9.78
N PRO A 51 -3.84 16.85 9.48
CA PRO A 51 -4.66 17.59 10.46
C PRO A 51 -5.82 16.74 11.01
N GLY A 52 -6.19 15.66 10.32
CA GLY A 52 -7.22 14.72 10.74
C GLY A 52 -6.79 13.68 11.75
N PHE A 53 -5.50 13.59 12.09
CA PHE A 53 -5.02 12.59 13.02
C PHE A 53 -5.53 12.86 14.47
N PRO A 54 -6.01 11.84 15.21
CA PRO A 54 -6.07 10.41 14.91
C PRO A 54 -7.46 9.90 14.45
N ALA A 55 -8.32 10.78 13.93
CA ALA A 55 -9.71 10.47 13.60
C ALA A 55 -9.81 9.26 12.66
N PRO A 56 -10.49 8.16 13.05
CA PRO A 56 -10.59 6.96 12.23
C PRO A 56 -11.28 7.20 10.89
N GLU A 57 -12.19 8.17 10.84
CA GLU A 57 -12.97 8.56 9.67
C GLU A 57 -12.12 9.22 8.57
N GLN A 58 -10.97 9.77 8.93
CA GLN A 58 -10.05 10.43 8.00
C GLN A 58 -8.83 9.57 7.65
N ARG A 59 -8.79 8.32 8.13
CA ARG A 59 -7.73 7.39 7.80
C ARG A 59 -7.72 7.12 6.30
N PRO A 60 -6.54 7.05 5.67
CA PRO A 60 -6.43 6.57 4.31
C PRO A 60 -7.07 5.18 4.21
N ALA A 61 -7.93 4.96 3.21
CA ALA A 61 -8.48 3.66 2.92
C ALA A 61 -7.72 3.00 1.76
N ALA A 62 -7.35 1.73 1.94
CA ALA A 62 -6.79 0.94 0.86
C ALA A 62 -7.86 0.75 -0.24
N PRO A 63 -7.49 0.81 -1.52
CA PRO A 63 -8.35 0.32 -2.59
C PRO A 63 -8.77 -1.13 -2.34
N ASP A 64 -10.02 -1.48 -2.64
CA ASP A 64 -10.58 -2.82 -2.36
C ASP A 64 -9.72 -3.97 -2.90
N TRP A 65 -9.10 -3.77 -4.07
CA TRP A 65 -8.25 -4.77 -4.69
C TRP A 65 -6.95 -5.00 -3.89
N ILE A 66 -6.42 -4.00 -3.18
CA ILE A 66 -5.26 -4.16 -2.29
C ILE A 66 -5.68 -4.98 -1.09
N THR A 67 -6.84 -4.67 -0.50
CA THR A 67 -7.39 -5.44 0.63
C THR A 67 -7.73 -6.87 0.23
N ALA A 68 -8.08 -7.11 -1.03
CA ALA A 68 -8.30 -8.44 -1.59
C ALA A 68 -7.00 -9.24 -1.83
N GLN A 69 -5.82 -8.60 -1.80
CA GLN A 69 -4.54 -9.32 -1.86
C GLN A 69 -4.24 -9.94 -0.49
N THR A 70 -4.69 -11.17 -0.28
CA THR A 70 -4.25 -12.00 0.85
C THR A 70 -2.89 -12.62 0.54
N GLN A 71 -1.94 -12.47 1.48
CA GLN A 71 -0.65 -13.14 1.45
C GLN A 71 -0.80 -14.65 1.68
#